data_AF-A0AAV4VU28-F1
#
_entry.id   AF-A0AAV4VU28-F1
#
_cell.length_a   1.000
_cell.length_b   1.000
_cell.length_c   1.000
_cell.angle_alpha   90.00
_cell.angle_beta   90.00
_cell.angle_gamma   90.00
#
_symmetry.space_group_name_H-M   'P 1'
#
loop_
_entity.id
_entity.type
_entity.pdbx_description
1 polymer ?
#
loop_
_entity_poly.entity_id
_entity_poly.type
_entity_poly.pdbx_seq_one_letter_code
_entity_poly.pdbx_strand_id
1 'polypeptide(L)'
;FCTIPAFFDGCYYTMHAATDVSYRIYATTDDATIGCNVIEYLNNIACFKNLVLVSDSRGKCSRDGFTAYQTYQNSVGLFEDENDEVHDSRAWCMGTAYTMACFSADLGESCGEAARTTFVDTLKRFKYLRMTDCTEANIQELKTNFLDSLKLEEDRRNIFYTMFDQRRRK
;
A
#
# COMPACT_ATOMS: atom_id res chain seq x y z
N PHE A 1 -23.94 -0.25 -4.55
CA PHE A 1 -22.83 -0.13 -5.51
C PHE A 1 -21.91 0.97 -5.00
N CYS A 2 -20.78 0.62 -4.39
CA CYS A 2 -19.77 1.61 -4.01
C CYS A 2 -18.75 1.70 -5.14
N THR A 3 -18.61 2.89 -5.71
CA THR A 3 -17.51 3.19 -6.63
C THR A 3 -16.29 3.45 -5.76
N ILE A 4 -15.38 2.48 -5.76
CA ILE A 4 -14.15 2.53 -4.99
C ILE A 4 -13.20 3.50 -5.72
N PRO A 5 -12.53 4.44 -5.03
CA PRO A 5 -11.51 5.27 -5.67
C PRO A 5 -10.42 4.37 -6.23
N ALA A 6 -9.84 4.73 -7.39
CA ALA A 6 -8.81 3.95 -8.09
C ALA A 6 -7.56 3.55 -7.25
N PHE A 7 -7.47 4.02 -6.00
CA PHE A 7 -6.52 3.59 -4.98
C PHE A 7 -6.69 2.12 -4.55
N PHE A 8 -7.90 1.60 -4.73
CA PHE A 8 -8.37 0.28 -4.28
C PHE A 8 -9.01 -0.49 -5.44
N ASP A 9 -8.56 -0.28 -6.68
CA ASP A 9 -9.01 -1.05 -7.85
C ASP A 9 -8.71 -2.57 -7.76
N GLY A 10 -8.24 -3.09 -6.62
CA GLY A 10 -8.16 -4.51 -6.31
C GLY A 10 -9.39 -5.09 -5.59
N CYS A 11 -10.40 -4.28 -5.24
CA CYS A 11 -11.64 -4.77 -4.64
C CYS A 11 -12.65 -5.20 -5.73
N TYR A 12 -12.24 -6.07 -6.65
CA TYR A 12 -13.16 -6.69 -7.59
C TYR A 12 -13.95 -7.80 -6.90
N TYR A 13 -15.23 -7.55 -6.68
CA TYR A 13 -16.20 -8.60 -6.43
C TYR A 13 -16.47 -9.35 -7.74
N THR A 14 -15.83 -10.48 -7.96
CA THR A 14 -16.39 -11.53 -8.85
C THR A 14 -17.16 -12.53 -7.99
N MET A 15 -18.46 -12.29 -7.85
CA MET A 15 -19.40 -13.38 -7.57
C MET A 15 -19.51 -14.23 -8.83
N HIS A 16 -18.58 -15.18 -9.01
CA HIS A 16 -18.86 -16.36 -9.82
C HIS A 16 -18.74 -17.60 -8.94
N ALA A 17 -19.85 -18.31 -8.90
CA ALA A 17 -20.03 -19.59 -8.26
C ALA A 17 -19.13 -20.65 -8.90
N ALA A 18 -18.73 -21.61 -8.05
CA ALA A 18 -18.19 -22.93 -8.36
C ALA A 18 -16.78 -23.03 -8.96
N THR A 19 -15.96 -23.79 -8.23
CA THR A 19 -14.84 -24.64 -8.66
C THR A 19 -13.72 -23.98 -9.46
N ASP A 20 -12.62 -23.61 -8.81
CA ASP A 20 -11.39 -24.41 -8.72
C ASP A 20 -10.26 -23.54 -8.12
N VAL A 21 -9.23 -24.18 -7.59
CA VAL A 21 -8.13 -23.66 -6.76
C VAL A 21 -7.73 -22.19 -7.02
N SER A 22 -8.05 -21.28 -6.08
CA SER A 22 -7.46 -19.95 -5.97
C SER A 22 -7.49 -19.51 -4.52
N TYR A 23 -6.37 -19.05 -3.97
CA TYR A 23 -6.27 -18.54 -2.59
C TYR A 23 -7.15 -17.28 -2.43
N ARG A 24 -8.43 -17.47 -2.10
CA ARG A 24 -9.34 -16.39 -1.74
C ARG A 24 -9.14 -16.06 -0.27
N ILE A 25 -8.52 -14.92 0.01
CA ILE A 25 -8.61 -14.32 1.35
C ILE A 25 -10.04 -13.81 1.49
N TYR A 26 -10.87 -14.57 2.22
CA TYR A 26 -12.23 -14.16 2.56
C TYR A 26 -12.15 -12.98 3.55
N ALA A 27 -12.30 -11.75 3.06
CA ALA A 27 -12.77 -10.67 3.91
C ALA A 27 -14.19 -11.05 4.37
N THR A 28 -14.42 -11.11 5.68
CA THR A 28 -15.77 -11.32 6.20
C THR A 28 -16.64 -10.12 5.80
N THR A 29 -17.95 -10.33 5.69
CA THR A 29 -18.92 -9.27 5.33
C THR A 29 -18.79 -8.03 6.23
N ASP A 30 -18.38 -8.21 7.48
CA ASP A 30 -18.16 -7.13 8.44
C ASP A 30 -16.91 -6.29 8.15
N ASP A 31 -15.82 -6.94 7.73
CA ASP A 31 -14.58 -6.23 7.36
C ASP A 31 -14.76 -5.42 6.09
N ALA A 32 -15.47 -5.95 5.09
CA ALA A 32 -15.79 -5.22 3.86
C ALA A 32 -16.68 -4.00 4.13
N THR A 33 -17.72 -4.15 4.97
CA THR A 33 -18.65 -3.06 5.29
C THR A 33 -17.95 -1.94 6.07
N ILE A 34 -17.07 -2.29 7.01
CA ILE A 34 -16.32 -1.28 7.77
C ILE A 34 -15.25 -0.60 6.90
N GLY A 35 -14.66 -1.30 5.93
CA GLY A 35 -13.77 -0.70 4.94
C GLY A 35 -14.43 0.37 4.09
N CYS A 36 -15.62 0.06 3.59
CA CYS A 36 -16.44 1.01 2.85
C CYS A 36 -16.73 2.25 3.68
N ASN A 37 -17.10 2.09 4.96
CA ASN A 37 -17.39 3.22 5.85
C ASN A 37 -16.16 4.10 6.13
N VAL A 38 -14.96 3.52 6.27
CA VAL A 38 -13.74 4.29 6.54
C VAL A 38 -13.21 4.99 5.28
N ILE A 39 -13.28 4.35 4.11
CA ILE A 39 -12.91 4.99 2.84
C ILE A 39 -13.88 6.14 2.51
N GLU A 40 -15.18 5.94 2.74
CA GLU A 40 -16.19 6.99 2.59
C GLU A 40 -15.96 8.15 3.59
N TYR A 41 -15.59 7.83 4.83
CA TYR A 41 -15.17 8.82 5.82
C TYR A 41 -13.96 9.63 5.34
N LEU A 42 -12.89 8.98 4.89
CA LEU A 42 -11.69 9.65 4.37
C LEU A 42 -12.02 10.51 3.14
N ASN A 43 -12.83 10.02 2.21
CA ASN A 43 -13.28 10.79 1.05
C ASN A 43 -14.16 11.98 1.41
N ASN A 44 -14.83 11.97 2.57
CA ASN A 44 -15.62 13.12 3.03
C ASN A 44 -14.76 14.19 3.72
N ILE A 45 -13.48 13.92 3.98
CA ILE A 45 -12.54 14.93 4.46
C ILE A 45 -12.05 15.76 3.27
N ALA A 46 -12.37 17.06 3.27
CA ALA A 46 -11.95 17.99 2.22
C ALA A 46 -10.42 17.98 2.00
N CYS A 47 -9.65 17.82 3.08
CA CYS A 47 -8.20 17.70 3.02
C CYS A 47 -7.73 16.46 2.23
N PHE A 48 -8.31 15.28 2.48
CA PHE A 48 -7.96 14.06 1.77
C PHE A 48 -8.29 14.18 0.28
N LYS A 49 -9.47 14.73 -0.06
CA LYS A 49 -9.85 15.03 -1.45
C LYS A 49 -8.84 15.94 -2.14
N ASN A 50 -8.42 17.02 -1.48
CA ASN A 50 -7.41 17.92 -2.03
C ASN A 50 -6.05 17.24 -2.20
N LEU A 51 -5.66 16.37 -1.26
CA LEU A 51 -4.41 15.64 -1.36
C LEU A 51 -4.39 14.60 -2.49
N VAL A 52 -5.54 13.97 -2.77
CA VAL A 52 -5.65 12.98 -3.86
C VAL A 52 -5.83 13.66 -5.22
N LEU A 53 -6.64 14.71 -5.30
CA LEU A 53 -7.08 15.28 -6.58
C LEU A 53 -6.32 16.55 -7.00
N VAL A 54 -5.80 17.33 -6.04
CA VAL A 54 -5.22 18.65 -6.30
C VAL A 54 -3.70 18.65 -6.20
N SER A 55 -3.11 17.96 -5.21
CA SER A 55 -1.66 17.98 -5.01
C SER A 55 -0.87 16.97 -5.85
N ASP A 56 -1.54 16.07 -6.58
CA ASP A 56 -0.92 14.89 -7.23
C ASP A 56 0.00 14.09 -6.29
N SER A 57 -0.22 14.16 -4.96
CA SER A 57 0.63 13.47 -3.97
C SER A 57 0.68 11.97 -4.26
N ARG A 58 -0.47 11.39 -4.62
CA ARG A 58 -0.55 10.00 -5.08
C ARG A 58 0.34 9.71 -6.29
N GLY A 59 0.20 10.49 -7.37
CA GLY A 59 0.93 10.25 -8.61
C GLY A 59 2.43 10.43 -8.41
N LYS A 60 2.83 11.43 -7.62
CA LYS A 60 4.22 11.64 -7.20
C LYS A 60 4.75 10.46 -6.38
N CYS A 61 4.07 10.07 -5.30
CA CYS A 61 4.47 8.94 -4.47
C CYS A 61 4.57 7.63 -5.25
N SER A 62 3.72 7.44 -6.26
CA SER A 62 3.78 6.29 -7.16
C SER A 62 5.04 6.30 -8.01
N ARG A 63 5.31 7.40 -8.72
CA ARG A 63 6.54 7.56 -9.54
C ARG A 63 7.79 7.39 -8.68
N ASP A 64 7.82 8.03 -7.52
CA ASP A 64 8.95 7.97 -6.59
C ASP A 64 9.14 6.53 -6.07
N GLY A 65 8.05 5.80 -5.80
CA GLY A 65 8.14 4.43 -5.30
C GLY A 65 8.71 3.44 -6.28
N PHE A 66 8.28 3.48 -7.55
CA PHE A 66 8.85 2.61 -8.58
C PHE A 66 10.31 3.00 -8.90
N THR A 67 10.62 4.30 -8.88
CA THR A 67 12.01 4.78 -9.06
C THR A 67 12.93 4.34 -7.91
N ALA A 68 12.44 4.42 -6.68
CA ALA A 68 13.17 3.97 -5.50
C ALA A 68 13.42 2.46 -5.53
N TYR A 69 12.42 1.67 -5.95
CA TYR A 69 12.59 0.23 -6.10
C TYR A 69 13.59 -0.13 -7.22
N GLN A 70 13.51 0.51 -8.38
CA GLN A 70 14.49 0.31 -9.44
C GLN A 70 15.91 0.64 -8.96
N THR A 71 16.07 1.74 -8.23
CA THR A 71 17.36 2.12 -7.63
C THR A 71 17.85 1.07 -6.64
N TYR A 72 16.95 0.53 -5.82
CA TYR A 72 17.26 -0.55 -4.90
C TYR A 72 17.74 -1.80 -5.63
N GLN A 73 17.00 -2.28 -6.64
CA GLN A 73 17.39 -3.43 -7.46
C GLN A 73 18.80 -3.27 -8.04
N ASN A 74 19.08 -2.08 -8.58
CA ASN A 74 20.39 -1.73 -9.12
C ASN A 74 21.50 -1.82 -8.06
N SER A 75 21.20 -1.41 -6.81
CA SER A 75 22.16 -1.39 -5.72
C SER A 75 22.51 -2.76 -5.15
N VAL A 76 21.58 -3.72 -5.22
CA VAL A 76 21.76 -5.09 -4.71
C VAL A 76 22.09 -6.12 -5.80
N GLY A 77 22.21 -5.68 -7.05
CA GLY A 77 22.59 -6.53 -8.18
C GLY A 77 21.51 -7.56 -8.56
N LEU A 78 20.22 -7.25 -8.34
CA LEU A 78 19.08 -8.13 -8.65
C LEU A 78 18.71 -8.10 -10.14
N PHE A 79 19.69 -8.07 -11.04
CA PHE A 79 19.42 -8.08 -12.47
C PHE A 79 19.37 -9.51 -13.01
N GLU A 80 18.21 -9.84 -13.58
CA GLU A 80 18.03 -10.81 -14.66
C GLU A 80 18.38 -12.28 -14.35
N ASP A 81 17.51 -12.94 -13.58
CA ASP A 81 17.26 -14.39 -13.72
C ASP A 81 15.86 -14.81 -13.21
N GLU A 82 15.02 -13.86 -12.80
CA GLU A 82 13.64 -14.10 -12.38
C GLU A 82 12.71 -13.98 -13.60
N ASN A 83 11.85 -14.99 -13.80
CA ASN A 83 10.77 -14.97 -14.79
C ASN A 83 10.01 -13.61 -14.76
N ASP A 84 9.73 -13.02 -15.92
CA ASP A 84 9.17 -11.67 -16.08
C ASP A 84 7.94 -11.43 -15.17
N GLU A 85 7.08 -12.45 -14.99
CA GLU A 85 5.89 -12.37 -14.11
C GLU A 85 6.24 -12.21 -12.62
N VAL A 86 7.29 -12.88 -12.14
CA VAL A 86 7.75 -12.79 -10.74
C VAL A 86 8.40 -11.43 -10.50
N HIS A 87 9.16 -10.94 -11.48
CA HIS A 87 9.78 -9.63 -11.45
C HIS A 87 8.71 -8.52 -11.38
N ASP A 88 7.68 -8.61 -12.22
CA ASP A 88 6.58 -7.65 -12.26
C ASP A 88 5.77 -7.65 -10.95
N SER A 89 5.49 -8.83 -10.38
CA SER A 89 4.78 -8.94 -9.09
C SER A 89 5.59 -8.32 -7.94
N ARG A 90 6.91 -8.56 -7.90
CA ARG A 90 7.79 -7.97 -6.87
C ARG A 90 7.92 -6.46 -7.05
N ALA A 91 8.10 -5.98 -8.27
CA ALA A 91 8.13 -4.55 -8.56
C ALA A 91 6.83 -3.85 -8.16
N TRP A 92 5.70 -4.47 -8.48
CA TRP A 92 4.38 -3.97 -8.09
C TRP A 92 4.22 -3.92 -6.58
N CYS A 93 4.58 -5.00 -5.87
CA CYS A 93 4.55 -5.05 -4.41
C CYS A 93 5.38 -3.93 -3.77
N MET A 94 6.65 -3.81 -4.17
CA MET A 94 7.61 -2.89 -3.56
C MET A 94 7.28 -1.43 -3.87
N GLY A 95 6.98 -1.13 -5.13
CA GLY A 95 6.55 0.20 -5.57
C GLY A 95 5.23 0.62 -4.91
N THR A 96 4.25 -0.28 -4.83
CA THR A 96 2.98 0.00 -4.17
C THR A 96 3.16 0.23 -2.67
N ALA A 97 3.93 -0.60 -1.98
CA ALA A 97 4.20 -0.41 -0.56
C ALA A 97 4.84 0.96 -0.28
N TYR A 98 5.85 1.34 -1.06
CA TYR A 98 6.45 2.67 -0.98
C TYR A 98 5.40 3.76 -1.23
N THR A 99 4.59 3.62 -2.27
CA THR A 99 3.54 4.58 -2.63
C THR A 99 2.62 4.85 -1.44
N MET A 100 2.17 3.78 -0.77
CA MET A 100 1.31 3.89 0.42
C MET A 100 2.02 4.59 1.58
N ALA A 101 3.29 4.25 1.81
CA ALA A 101 4.09 4.85 2.88
C ALA A 101 4.33 6.34 2.66
N CYS A 102 4.74 6.71 1.45
CA CYS A 102 4.90 8.10 1.01
C CYS A 102 3.58 8.87 1.14
N PHE A 103 2.48 8.33 0.62
CA PHE A 103 1.18 8.99 0.70
C PHE A 103 0.70 9.13 2.15
N SER A 104 0.97 8.15 3.02
CA SER A 104 0.65 8.25 4.44
C SER A 104 1.45 9.36 5.15
N ALA A 105 2.70 9.61 4.73
CA ALA A 105 3.50 10.72 5.24
C ALA A 105 2.89 12.05 4.81
N ASP A 106 2.63 12.23 3.51
CA ASP A 106 2.00 13.44 2.95
C ASP A 106 0.62 13.71 3.59
N LEU A 107 -0.14 12.64 3.90
CA LEU A 107 -1.43 12.72 4.58
C LEU A 107 -1.29 13.19 6.03
N GLY A 108 -0.26 12.74 6.74
CA GLY A 108 0.04 13.20 8.10
C GLY A 108 0.44 14.67 8.12
N GLU A 109 1.30 15.08 7.20
CA GLU A 109 1.76 16.46 7.05
C GLU A 109 0.61 17.41 6.68
N SER A 110 -0.27 16.99 5.76
CA SER A 110 -1.31 17.86 5.21
C SER A 110 -2.61 17.84 6.00
N CYS A 111 -3.03 16.66 6.47
CA CYS A 111 -4.34 16.43 7.08
C CYS A 111 -4.27 16.02 8.56
N GLY A 112 -3.07 15.91 9.11
CA GLY A 112 -2.82 15.60 10.52
C GLY A 112 -2.70 14.12 10.83
N GLU A 113 -2.15 13.85 12.01
CA GLU A 113 -1.78 12.52 12.48
C GLU A 113 -2.96 11.54 12.59
N ALA A 114 -4.15 12.05 12.92
CA ALA A 114 -5.36 11.23 13.00
C ALA A 114 -5.74 10.64 11.63
N ALA A 115 -5.68 11.46 10.57
CA ALA A 115 -5.99 11.01 9.21
C ALA A 115 -4.98 9.96 8.73
N ARG A 116 -3.69 10.19 8.98
CA ARG A 116 -2.62 9.21 8.72
C ARG A 116 -2.86 7.89 9.43
N THR A 117 -3.14 7.95 10.73
CA THR A 117 -3.37 6.75 11.55
C THR A 117 -4.57 5.95 11.03
N THR A 118 -5.70 6.62 10.78
CA THR A 118 -6.90 5.97 10.22
C THR A 118 -6.61 5.32 8.87
N PHE A 119 -5.87 5.99 7.99
CA PHE A 119 -5.48 5.45 6.69
C PHE A 119 -4.61 4.19 6.83
N VAL A 120 -3.55 4.25 7.64
CA VAL A 120 -2.65 3.11 7.87
C VAL A 120 -3.38 1.93 8.51
N ASP A 121 -4.23 2.18 9.50
CA ASP A 121 -5.02 1.13 10.17
C ASP A 121 -6.02 0.48 9.22
N THR A 122 -6.59 1.26 8.29
CA THR A 122 -7.44 0.75 7.22
C THR A 122 -6.65 -0.22 6.33
N LEU A 123 -5.49 0.18 5.83
CA LEU A 123 -4.66 -0.69 4.98
C LEU A 123 -4.24 -1.98 5.70
N LYS A 124 -3.89 -1.90 6.99
CA LYS A 124 -3.57 -3.09 7.80
C LYS A 124 -4.78 -3.98 8.01
N ARG A 125 -5.95 -3.40 8.22
CA ARG A 125 -7.20 -4.17 8.38
C ARG A 125 -7.52 -4.98 7.14
N PHE A 126 -7.33 -4.43 5.95
CA PHE A 126 -7.53 -5.14 4.69
C PHE A 126 -6.36 -6.04 4.30
N LYS A 127 -5.26 -6.02 5.07
CA LYS A 127 -4.01 -6.70 4.72
C LYS A 127 -3.59 -6.32 3.29
N TYR A 128 -3.68 -5.03 2.96
CA TYR A 128 -3.62 -4.52 1.59
C TYR A 128 -2.38 -5.03 0.83
N LEU A 129 -1.20 -5.06 1.46
CA LEU A 129 0.01 -5.57 0.81
C LEU A 129 -0.12 -7.04 0.36
N ARG A 130 -0.81 -7.88 1.15
CA ARG A 130 -1.08 -9.27 0.76
C ARG A 130 -2.11 -9.39 -0.37
N MET A 131 -2.97 -8.39 -0.54
CA MET A 131 -3.90 -8.33 -1.68
C MET A 131 -3.20 -7.87 -2.98
N THR A 132 -2.03 -7.23 -2.87
CA THR A 132 -1.22 -6.78 -4.02
C THR A 132 -0.07 -7.75 -4.31
N ASP A 133 -0.29 -9.05 -4.04
CA ASP A 133 0.67 -10.14 -4.25
C ASP A 133 2.03 -9.97 -3.55
N CYS A 134 2.11 -9.16 -2.49
CA CYS A 134 3.32 -9.16 -1.65
C CYS A 134 3.43 -10.46 -0.87
N THR A 135 4.48 -11.22 -1.13
CA THR A 135 4.86 -12.36 -0.30
C THR A 135 5.35 -11.89 1.08
N GLU A 136 5.37 -12.80 2.07
CA GLU A 136 5.93 -12.48 3.39
C GLU A 136 7.42 -12.11 3.30
N ALA A 137 8.16 -12.73 2.36
CA ALA A 137 9.56 -12.39 2.09
C ALA A 137 9.69 -10.93 1.62
N ASN A 138 8.84 -10.49 0.69
CA ASN A 138 8.82 -9.09 0.22
C ASN A 138 8.49 -8.13 1.37
N ILE A 139 7.55 -8.49 2.26
CA ILE A 139 7.21 -7.66 3.43
C ILE A 139 8.38 -7.55 4.42
N GLN A 140 9.15 -8.62 4.64
CA GLN A 140 10.35 -8.55 5.49
C GLN A 140 11.46 -7.73 4.84
N GLU A 141 11.62 -7.84 3.52
CA GLU A 141 12.58 -7.05 2.76
C GLU A 141 12.23 -5.55 2.79
N LEU A 142 10.94 -5.20 2.65
CA LEU A 142 10.42 -3.84 2.80
C LEU A 142 10.86 -3.22 4.13
N LYS A 143 10.80 -3.98 5.23
CA LYS A 143 11.09 -3.51 6.59
C LYS A 143 12.58 -3.41 6.92
N THR A 144 13.43 -4.02 6.10
CA THR A 144 14.87 -4.11 6.35
C THR A 144 15.64 -3.44 5.21
N ASN A 145 16.16 -4.24 4.28
CA ASN A 145 17.08 -3.81 3.24
C ASN A 145 16.52 -2.68 2.38
N PHE A 146 15.24 -2.75 2.02
CA PHE A 146 14.63 -1.71 1.21
C PHE A 146 14.52 -0.40 2.01
N LEU A 147 13.94 -0.42 3.21
CA LEU A 147 13.82 0.77 4.06
C LEU A 147 15.17 1.42 4.36
N ASP A 148 16.20 0.62 4.63
CA ASP A 148 17.54 1.12 4.92
C ASP A 148 18.20 1.71 3.66
N SER A 149 17.89 1.19 2.46
CA SER A 149 18.39 1.74 1.20
C SER A 149 17.84 3.14 0.88
N LEU A 150 16.66 3.48 1.39
CA LEU A 150 16.00 4.76 1.11
C LEU A 150 16.68 5.95 1.81
N LYS A 151 17.54 5.71 2.81
CA LYS A 151 18.25 6.74 3.59
C LYS A 151 17.34 7.89 4.06
N LEU A 152 16.11 7.54 4.48
CA LEU A 152 15.12 8.50 4.97
C LEU A 152 15.53 9.09 6.32
N GLU A 153 15.12 10.32 6.59
CA GLU A 153 15.16 10.91 7.94
C GLU A 153 14.38 10.06 8.94
N GLU A 154 14.78 10.10 10.22
CA GLU A 154 14.26 9.19 11.25
C GLU A 154 12.73 9.21 11.36
N ASP A 155 12.12 10.39 11.37
CA ASP A 155 10.67 10.55 11.45
C ASP A 155 9.98 9.88 10.25
N ARG A 156 10.45 10.16 9.03
CA ARG A 156 9.91 9.60 7.79
C ARG A 156 10.14 8.09 7.70
N ARG A 157 11.29 7.61 8.16
CA ARG A 157 11.62 6.18 8.28
C ARG A 157 10.64 5.46 9.21
N ASN A 158 10.27 6.08 10.33
CA ASN A 158 9.29 5.52 11.26
C ASN A 158 7.88 5.41 10.66
N ILE A 159 7.48 6.38 9.81
CA ILE A 159 6.22 6.30 9.06
C ILE A 159 6.23 5.09 8.12
N PHE A 160 7.31 4.96 7.33
CA PHE A 160 7.46 3.88 6.35
C PHE A 160 7.48 2.50 7.04
N TYR A 161 8.25 2.37 8.12
CA TYR A 161 8.27 1.15 8.92
C TYR A 161 6.88 0.77 9.44
N THR A 162 6.11 1.75 9.94
CA THR A 162 4.76 1.52 10.46
C THR A 162 3.81 1.06 9.36
N MET A 163 3.97 1.57 8.14
CA MET A 163 3.18 1.16 6.98
C MET A 163 3.51 -0.26 6.53
N PHE A 164 4.80 -0.63 6.52
CA PHE A 164 5.26 -1.97 6.14
C PHE A 164 4.95 -3.02 7.22
N ASP A 165 4.86 -2.63 8.50
CA ASP A 165 4.47 -3.53 9.57
C ASP A 165 2.95 -3.83 9.52
N GLN A 166 2.57 -4.89 8.81
CA GLN A 166 1.19 -5.36 8.68
C GLN A 166 0.57 -5.88 10.00
N ARG A 167 1.33 -5.90 11.10
CA ARG A 167 0.78 -6.22 12.43
C ARG A 167 -0.08 -5.07 12.94
N ARG A 168 -1.25 -5.41 13.48
CA ARG A 168 -2.09 -4.45 14.23
C ARG A 168 -1.36 -4.05 15.51
N ARG A 169 -1.38 -2.76 15.85
CA ARG A 169 -1.06 -2.32 17.21
C ARG A 169 -2.16 -2.85 18.13
N LYS A 170 -1.78 -3.51 19.23
CA LYS A 170 -2.69 -4.02 20.25
C LYS A 170 -3.30 -2.88 21.04
#